data_AF-A0A966QIN6-F1
#
_entry.id   AF-A0A966QIN6-F1
#
_cell.length_a   1.000
_cell.length_b   1.000
_cell.length_c   1.000
_cell.angle_alpha   90.00
_cell.angle_beta   90.00
_cell.angle_gamma   90.00
#
_symmetry.space_group_name_H-M   'P 1'
#
loop_
_entity.id
_entity.type
_entity.pdbx_description
1 polymer ?
#
loop_
_entity_poly.entity_id
_entity_poly.type
_entity_poly.pdbx_seq_one_letter_code
_entity_poly.pdbx_strand_id
1 'polypeptide(L)'
;GQRLLDALIDLPFALPTAVAGLALTAVYSQEGWLGGPLYNLFGIKVAFTSIGVAVAMVFISLPFVVRTVEPVLRSLEKEQEEASWCLGASNSQTFWRVVLPQLMPAILSGVAQGYSRAVGEYGSVVMISSNVPFKDLITPTLIVQKLEEYDINGATVVGTVMLLFALVSLLVINLIQVWGQRYQGN
;
A
#
# COMPACT_ATOMS: atom_id res chain seq x y z
N GLY A 1 -17.19 12.21 -12.85
CA GLY A 1 -16.89 11.44 -11.63
C GLY A 1 -15.65 10.60 -11.80
N GLN A 2 -15.74 9.51 -12.55
CA GLN A 2 -14.68 8.49 -12.69
C GLN A 2 -13.29 9.05 -13.04
N ARG A 3 -13.17 9.92 -14.04
CA ARG A 3 -11.87 10.53 -14.42
C ARG A 3 -11.18 11.31 -13.28
N LEU A 4 -11.94 11.93 -12.38
CA LEU A 4 -11.38 12.63 -11.23
C LEU A 4 -10.91 11.64 -10.15
N LEU A 5 -11.66 10.56 -9.93
CA LEU A 5 -11.26 9.50 -9.02
C LEU A 5 -9.98 8.80 -9.52
N ASP A 6 -9.91 8.50 -10.82
CA ASP A 6 -8.72 7.91 -11.44
C ASP A 6 -7.50 8.82 -11.24
N ALA A 7 -7.66 10.13 -11.44
CA ALA A 7 -6.59 11.10 -11.22
C ALA A 7 -6.16 11.19 -9.74
N LEU A 8 -7.10 11.10 -8.80
CA LEU A 8 -6.79 11.07 -7.36
C LEU A 8 -6.05 9.80 -6.96
N ILE A 9 -6.38 8.67 -7.57
CA ILE A 9 -5.72 7.39 -7.33
C ILE A 9 -4.30 7.39 -7.92
N ASP A 10 -4.09 8.04 -9.05
CA ASP A 10 -2.74 8.14 -9.66
C ASP A 10 -1.87 9.24 -9.04
N LEU A 11 -2.43 10.10 -8.19
CA LEU A 11 -1.74 11.21 -7.54
C LEU A 11 -0.42 10.79 -6.85
N PRO A 12 -0.31 9.64 -6.15
CA PRO A 12 0.95 9.18 -5.57
C PRO A 12 2.07 8.98 -6.59
N PHE A 13 1.76 8.65 -7.86
CA PHE A 13 2.76 8.48 -8.92
C PHE A 13 3.23 9.81 -9.51
N ALA A 14 2.38 10.84 -9.48
CA ALA A 14 2.71 12.16 -9.98
C ALA A 14 3.59 12.96 -9.00
N LEU A 15 3.54 12.62 -7.70
CA LEU A 15 4.28 13.34 -6.67
C LEU A 15 5.69 12.74 -6.46
N PRO A 16 6.72 13.60 -6.34
CA PRO A 16 7.97 13.18 -5.71
C PRO A 16 7.68 12.62 -4.32
N THR A 17 8.29 11.50 -3.94
CA THR A 17 7.98 10.79 -2.69
C THR A 17 8.19 11.67 -1.44
N ALA A 18 9.25 12.49 -1.43
CA ALA A 18 9.49 13.45 -0.36
C ALA A 18 8.39 14.52 -0.25
N VAL A 19 7.86 14.98 -1.39
CA VAL A 19 6.75 15.95 -1.43
C VAL A 19 5.47 15.30 -0.93
N ALA A 20 5.20 14.05 -1.32
CA ALA A 20 4.10 13.27 -0.77
C ALA A 20 4.21 13.09 0.75
N GLY A 21 5.40 12.78 1.26
CA GLY A 21 5.68 12.69 2.69
C GLY A 21 5.39 13.99 3.43
N LEU A 22 5.93 15.11 2.94
CA LEU A 22 5.69 16.43 3.52
C LEU A 22 4.19 16.78 3.52
N ALA A 23 3.49 16.53 2.40
CA ALA A 23 2.06 16.77 2.31
C ALA A 23 1.28 15.91 3.32
N LEU A 24 1.56 14.61 3.40
CA LEU A 24 0.92 13.72 4.36
C LEU A 24 1.20 14.17 5.81
N THR A 25 2.43 14.56 6.14
CA THR A 25 2.77 15.10 7.46
C THR A 25 2.00 16.37 7.76
N ALA A 26 1.91 17.32 6.82
CA ALA A 26 1.15 18.56 7.00
C ALA A 26 -0.34 18.28 7.23
N VAL A 27 -0.89 17.30 6.53
CA VAL A 27 -2.30 16.89 6.64
C VAL A 27 -2.60 16.18 7.98
N TYR A 28 -1.71 15.30 8.40
CA TYR A 28 -1.90 14.40 9.56
C TYR A 28 -1.19 14.85 10.84
N SER A 29 -0.55 16.03 10.84
CA SER A 29 -0.04 16.67 12.05
C SER A 29 -1.18 17.06 12.99
N GLN A 30 -0.87 17.33 14.26
CA GLN A 30 -1.88 17.75 15.24
C GLN A 30 -2.49 19.13 14.91
N GLU A 31 -1.81 19.94 14.11
CA GLU A 31 -2.32 21.22 13.58
C GLU A 31 -2.93 21.07 12.18
N GLY A 32 -2.79 19.89 11.58
CA GLY A 32 -3.30 19.56 10.27
C GLY A 32 -4.81 19.40 10.28
N TRP A 33 -5.43 19.72 9.14
CA TRP A 33 -6.87 19.61 8.92
C TRP A 33 -7.48 18.22 9.19
N LEU A 34 -6.71 17.12 9.09
CA LEU A 34 -7.17 15.78 9.44
C LEU A 34 -6.60 15.30 10.78
N GLY A 35 -5.31 15.52 11.02
CA GLY A 35 -4.66 15.06 12.25
C GLY A 35 -5.15 15.79 13.51
N GLY A 36 -5.49 17.07 13.42
CA GLY A 36 -6.04 17.85 14.52
C GLY A 36 -7.39 17.33 15.03
N PRO A 37 -8.41 17.18 14.17
CA PRO A 37 -9.67 16.56 14.58
C PRO A 37 -9.51 15.13 15.10
N LEU A 38 -8.66 14.31 14.47
CA LEU A 38 -8.40 12.93 14.94
C LEU A 38 -7.80 12.91 16.35
N TYR A 39 -6.87 13.83 16.63
CA TYR A 39 -6.25 13.94 17.93
C TYR A 39 -7.23 14.50 18.98
N ASN A 40 -7.95 15.58 18.66
CA ASN A 40 -8.83 16.25 19.62
C ASN A 40 -10.09 15.43 19.96
N LEU A 41 -10.65 14.70 19.00
CA LEU A 41 -11.88 13.92 19.20
C LEU A 41 -11.61 12.50 19.69
N PHE A 42 -10.53 11.87 19.22
CA PHE A 42 -10.27 10.45 19.46
C PHE A 42 -8.92 10.17 20.14
N GLY A 43 -8.09 11.19 20.39
CA GLY A 43 -6.75 11.02 20.94
C GLY A 43 -5.77 10.34 19.98
N ILE A 44 -6.11 10.21 18.68
CA ILE A 44 -5.31 9.46 17.71
C ILE A 44 -4.26 10.38 17.10
N LYS A 45 -2.99 10.12 17.41
CA LYS A 45 -1.85 10.78 16.76
C LYS A 45 -1.41 9.98 15.54
N VAL A 46 -1.45 10.60 14.36
CA VAL A 46 -1.06 9.95 13.10
C VAL A 46 0.38 10.29 12.70
N ALA A 47 0.69 11.57 12.48
CA ALA A 47 2.06 11.98 12.18
C ALA A 47 3.03 11.66 13.33
N PHE A 48 4.26 11.29 12.98
CA PHE A 48 5.34 10.88 13.88
C PHE A 48 5.02 9.63 14.71
N THR A 49 4.30 8.69 14.09
CA THR A 49 3.95 7.39 14.68
C THR A 49 3.94 6.28 13.62
N SER A 50 3.87 5.02 14.05
CA SER A 50 3.71 3.86 13.17
C SER A 50 2.43 3.92 12.33
N ILE A 51 1.38 4.62 12.80
CA ILE A 51 0.15 4.85 12.03
C ILE A 51 0.45 5.75 10.82
N GLY A 52 1.23 6.81 11.02
CA GLY A 52 1.69 7.68 9.93
C GLY A 52 2.49 6.93 8.88
N VAL A 53 3.37 6.02 9.31
CA VAL A 53 4.08 5.11 8.40
C VAL A 53 3.10 4.25 7.61
N ALA A 54 2.12 3.62 8.27
CA ALA A 54 1.10 2.81 7.61
C ALA A 54 0.30 3.62 6.57
N VAL A 55 -0.07 4.87 6.90
CA VAL A 55 -0.77 5.77 5.98
C VAL A 55 0.06 6.09 4.75
N ALA A 56 1.36 6.40 4.92
CA ALA A 56 2.25 6.65 3.79
C ALA A 56 2.42 5.41 2.90
N MET A 57 2.55 4.23 3.51
CA MET A 57 2.64 2.97 2.77
C MET A 57 1.36 2.68 1.99
N VAL A 58 0.18 2.89 2.59
CA VAL A 58 -1.11 2.73 1.90
C VAL A 58 -1.23 3.74 0.75
N PHE A 59 -0.88 5.00 0.98
CA PHE A 59 -0.94 6.05 -0.04
C PHE A 59 -0.13 5.67 -1.29
N ILE A 60 1.06 5.11 -1.12
CA ILE A 60 1.93 4.71 -2.24
C ILE A 60 1.52 3.37 -2.85
N SER A 61 0.93 2.46 -2.07
CA SER A 61 0.59 1.10 -2.52
C SER A 61 -0.79 0.99 -3.16
N LEU A 62 -1.75 1.82 -2.74
CA LEU A 62 -3.13 1.80 -3.20
C LEU A 62 -3.29 1.81 -4.73
N PRO A 63 -2.54 2.62 -5.50
CA PRO A 63 -2.72 2.69 -6.93
C PRO A 63 -2.44 1.35 -7.62
N PHE A 64 -1.47 0.58 -7.12
CA PHE A 64 -1.14 -0.74 -7.66
C PHE A 64 -2.30 -1.73 -7.50
N VAL A 65 -2.96 -1.70 -6.34
CA VAL A 65 -4.13 -2.56 -6.09
C VAL A 65 -5.27 -2.18 -7.03
N VAL A 66 -5.60 -0.88 -7.09
CA VAL A 66 -6.70 -0.41 -7.92
C VAL A 66 -6.46 -0.70 -9.39
N ARG A 67 -5.26 -0.38 -9.92
CA ARG A 67 -4.91 -0.60 -11.33
C ARG A 67 -4.87 -2.06 -11.73
N THR A 68 -4.66 -2.98 -10.78
CA THR A 68 -4.73 -4.42 -11.03
C THR A 68 -6.17 -4.95 -10.99
N VAL A 69 -7.00 -4.43 -10.09
CA VAL A 69 -8.38 -4.90 -9.89
C VAL A 69 -9.35 -4.29 -10.90
N GLU A 70 -9.18 -3.01 -11.25
CA GLU A 70 -10.04 -2.27 -12.17
C GLU A 70 -10.30 -2.97 -13.51
N PRO A 71 -9.30 -3.45 -14.27
CA PRO A 71 -9.56 -4.10 -15.55
C PRO A 71 -10.35 -5.41 -15.38
N VAL A 72 -10.06 -6.18 -14.32
CA VAL A 72 -10.77 -7.44 -14.03
C VAL A 72 -12.23 -7.16 -13.68
N LEU A 73 -12.49 -6.15 -12.85
CA LEU A 73 -13.83 -5.72 -12.50
C LEU A 73 -14.64 -5.27 -13.74
N ARG A 74 -14.00 -4.57 -14.68
CA ARG A 74 -14.65 -4.14 -15.93
C ARG A 74 -14.92 -5.29 -16.90
N SER A 75 -14.13 -6.37 -16.83
CA SER A 75 -14.32 -7.56 -17.67
C SER A 75 -15.30 -8.57 -17.09
N LEU A 76 -15.73 -8.42 -15.82
CA LEU A 76 -16.73 -9.33 -15.25
C LEU A 76 -18.05 -9.21 -16.02
N GLU A 77 -18.54 -10.35 -16.50
CA GLU A 77 -19.81 -10.44 -17.20
C GLU A 77 -20.95 -10.21 -16.20
N LYS A 78 -21.84 -9.26 -16.53
CA LYS A 78 -23.04 -8.95 -15.72
C LYS A 78 -23.96 -10.15 -15.54
N GLU A 79 -23.88 -11.12 -16.46
CA GLU A 79 -24.72 -12.32 -16.47
C GLU A 79 -24.55 -13.16 -15.19
N GLN A 80 -23.36 -13.18 -14.58
CA GLN A 80 -23.16 -13.87 -13.29
C GLN A 80 -23.81 -13.14 -12.10
N GLU A 81 -23.84 -11.81 -12.13
CA GLU A 81 -24.55 -11.02 -11.12
C GLU A 81 -26.06 -11.17 -11.29
N GLU A 82 -26.55 -11.10 -12.52
CA GLU A 82 -27.97 -11.25 -12.85
C GLU A 82 -28.48 -12.66 -12.49
N ALA A 83 -27.70 -13.71 -12.76
CA ALA A 83 -28.02 -15.08 -12.33
C ALA A 83 -28.15 -15.19 -10.80
N SER A 84 -27.28 -14.49 -10.04
CA SER A 84 -27.37 -14.47 -8.58
C SER A 84 -28.66 -13.80 -8.09
N TRP A 85 -29.08 -12.72 -8.74
CA TRP A 85 -30.34 -12.02 -8.42
C TRP A 85 -31.56 -12.86 -8.76
N CYS A 86 -31.53 -13.58 -9.89
CA CYS A 86 -32.59 -14.53 -10.26
C CYS A 86 -32.75 -15.66 -9.23
N LEU A 87 -31.67 -16.05 -8.54
CA LEU A 87 -31.69 -17.01 -7.43
C LEU A 87 -32.12 -16.40 -6.08
N GLY A 88 -32.51 -15.11 -6.07
CA GLY A 88 -32.97 -14.40 -4.88
C GLY A 88 -31.84 -13.86 -3.99
N ALA A 89 -30.60 -13.79 -4.49
CA ALA A 89 -29.49 -13.24 -3.72
C ALA A 89 -29.63 -11.72 -3.56
N SER A 90 -29.31 -11.20 -2.37
CA SER A 90 -29.19 -9.76 -2.15
C SER A 90 -27.88 -9.21 -2.72
N ASN A 91 -27.81 -7.91 -3.00
CA ASN A 91 -26.59 -7.25 -3.50
C ASN A 91 -25.33 -7.56 -2.66
N SER A 92 -25.48 -7.66 -1.34
CA SER A 92 -24.37 -8.02 -0.45
C SER A 92 -23.93 -9.47 -0.66
N GLN A 93 -24.87 -10.40 -0.83
CA GLN A 93 -24.56 -11.80 -1.13
C GLN A 93 -23.89 -11.95 -2.50
N THR A 94 -24.40 -11.26 -3.52
CA THR A 94 -23.78 -11.22 -4.86
C THR A 94 -22.34 -10.72 -4.77
N PHE A 95 -22.10 -9.62 -4.05
CA PHE A 95 -20.76 -9.09 -3.87
C PHE A 95 -19.82 -10.10 -3.19
N TRP A 96 -20.20 -10.62 -2.00
CA TRP A 96 -19.30 -11.47 -1.21
C TRP A 96 -19.11 -12.87 -1.79
N ARG A 97 -20.10 -13.42 -2.50
CA ARG A 97 -20.09 -14.82 -2.97
C ARG A 97 -19.81 -14.98 -4.46
N VAL A 98 -20.05 -13.94 -5.27
CA VAL A 98 -19.87 -14.00 -6.73
C VAL A 98 -18.73 -13.09 -7.14
N VAL A 99 -18.85 -11.79 -6.86
CA VAL A 99 -17.89 -10.79 -7.37
C VAL A 99 -16.54 -10.87 -6.66
N LEU A 100 -16.51 -10.81 -5.33
CA LEU A 100 -15.28 -10.75 -4.56
C LEU A 100 -14.37 -11.97 -4.80
N PRO A 101 -14.85 -13.23 -4.79
CA PRO A 101 -14.01 -14.40 -5.08
C PRO A 101 -13.35 -14.35 -6.45
N GLN A 102 -14.02 -13.78 -7.46
CA GLN A 102 -13.48 -13.63 -8.81
C GLN A 102 -12.41 -12.53 -8.88
N LEU A 103 -12.53 -11.49 -8.05
CA LEU A 103 -11.54 -10.43 -7.93
C LEU A 103 -10.34 -10.82 -7.06
N MET A 104 -10.45 -11.84 -6.20
CA MET A 104 -9.40 -12.22 -5.24
C MET A 104 -8.02 -12.42 -5.89
N PRO A 105 -7.86 -13.13 -7.02
CA PRO A 105 -6.54 -13.28 -7.65
C PRO A 105 -5.94 -11.93 -8.08
N ALA A 106 -6.77 -11.01 -8.58
CA ALA A 106 -6.36 -9.67 -8.97
C ALA A 106 -6.00 -8.80 -7.76
N ILE A 107 -6.80 -8.88 -6.68
CA ILE A 107 -6.53 -8.19 -5.42
C ILE A 107 -5.19 -8.66 -4.84
N LEU A 108 -4.95 -9.98 -4.75
CA LEU A 108 -3.71 -10.54 -4.24
C LEU A 108 -2.51 -10.10 -5.09
N SER A 109 -2.65 -10.11 -6.42
CA SER A 109 -1.60 -9.66 -7.33
C SER A 109 -1.29 -8.16 -7.17
N GLY A 110 -2.32 -7.32 -7.02
CA GLY A 110 -2.17 -5.89 -6.80
C GLY A 110 -1.58 -5.55 -5.44
N VAL A 111 -1.98 -6.26 -4.38
CA VAL A 111 -1.39 -6.14 -3.04
C VAL A 111 0.08 -6.52 -3.06
N ALA A 112 0.43 -7.58 -3.79
CA ALA A 112 1.82 -8.01 -3.91
C ALA A 112 2.68 -6.97 -4.64
N GLN A 113 2.17 -6.34 -5.70
CA GLN A 113 2.83 -5.23 -6.38
C GLN A 113 3.00 -4.01 -5.47
N GLY A 114 1.93 -3.62 -4.75
CA GLY A 114 1.97 -2.53 -3.78
C GLY A 114 2.99 -2.77 -2.67
N TYR A 115 3.03 -3.99 -2.12
CA TYR A 115 4.04 -4.40 -1.15
C TYR A 115 5.46 -4.27 -1.70
N SER A 116 5.71 -4.76 -2.92
CA SER A 116 7.03 -4.65 -3.55
C SER A 116 7.47 -3.19 -3.67
N ARG A 117 6.54 -2.26 -3.93
CA ARG A 117 6.84 -0.83 -3.96
C ARG A 117 7.07 -0.25 -2.56
N ALA A 118 6.27 -0.65 -1.57
CA ALA A 118 6.33 -0.18 -0.19
C ALA A 118 7.65 -0.56 0.51
N VAL A 119 8.17 -1.76 0.27
CA VAL A 119 9.45 -2.22 0.87
C VAL A 119 10.62 -1.32 0.47
N GLY A 120 10.61 -0.80 -0.77
CA GLY A 120 11.63 0.11 -1.27
C GLY A 120 11.39 1.59 -0.95
N GLU A 121 10.34 1.91 -0.19
CA GLU A 121 9.96 3.30 0.07
C GLU A 121 10.77 3.91 1.22
N TYR A 122 11.22 5.15 1.02
CA TYR A 122 12.00 5.92 1.99
C TYR A 122 11.53 7.36 2.09
N GLY A 123 11.43 8.06 0.95
CA GLY A 123 11.28 9.52 0.91
C GLY A 123 10.01 10.06 1.55
N SER A 124 8.88 9.35 1.40
CA SER A 124 7.63 9.76 2.06
C SER A 124 7.63 9.44 3.56
N VAL A 125 8.22 8.29 3.93
CA VAL A 125 8.14 7.71 5.27
C VAL A 125 9.06 8.44 6.25
N VAL A 126 10.25 8.84 5.79
CA VAL A 126 11.20 9.59 6.62
C VAL A 126 10.62 10.92 7.11
N MET A 127 9.72 11.53 6.33
CA MET A 127 9.08 12.81 6.64
C MET A 127 7.89 12.69 7.62
N ILE A 128 7.23 11.54 7.68
CA ILE A 128 6.02 11.34 8.51
C ILE A 128 6.27 10.52 9.77
N SER A 129 7.41 9.85 9.88
CA SER A 129 7.80 9.08 11.06
C SER A 129 8.65 9.89 12.03
N SER A 130 8.71 9.46 13.29
CA SER A 130 9.66 9.99 14.28
C SER A 130 11.07 9.40 14.14
N ASN A 131 11.22 8.37 13.28
CA ASN A 131 12.47 7.66 13.02
C ASN A 131 13.12 7.11 14.30
N VAL A 132 12.31 6.68 15.26
CA VAL A 132 12.78 6.15 16.54
C VAL A 132 12.87 4.61 16.45
N PRO A 133 14.03 4.01 16.80
CA PRO A 133 14.18 2.55 16.83
C PRO A 133 13.08 1.86 17.63
N PHE A 134 12.61 0.71 17.11
CA PHE A 134 11.54 -0.11 17.71
C PHE A 134 10.18 0.58 17.88
N LYS A 135 9.97 1.76 17.26
CA LYS A 135 8.70 2.48 17.28
C LYS A 135 8.12 2.64 15.88
N ASP A 136 8.82 3.38 15.03
CA ASP A 136 8.37 3.70 13.68
C ASP A 136 9.52 3.89 12.67
N LEU A 137 10.74 3.52 13.08
CA LEU A 137 11.90 3.50 12.21
C LEU A 137 11.78 2.39 11.16
N ILE A 138 11.98 2.77 9.89
CA ILE A 138 12.08 1.83 8.77
C ILE A 138 13.54 1.51 8.45
N THR A 139 13.77 0.32 7.89
CA THR A 139 15.10 -0.19 7.55
C THR A 139 15.91 0.75 6.65
N PRO A 140 15.34 1.37 5.58
CA PRO A 140 16.07 2.34 4.77
C PRO A 140 16.59 3.54 5.57
N THR A 141 15.80 4.07 6.50
CA THR A 141 16.24 5.17 7.36
C THR A 141 17.35 4.73 8.30
N LEU A 142 17.28 3.51 8.84
CA LEU A 142 18.35 2.97 9.69
C LEU A 142 19.69 2.89 8.93
N ILE A 143 19.68 2.52 7.64
CA ILE A 143 20.89 2.52 6.81
C ILE A 143 21.46 3.93 6.69
N VAL A 144 20.61 4.94 6.43
CA VAL A 144 21.04 6.35 6.34
C VAL A 144 21.60 6.84 7.67
N GLN A 145 20.92 6.60 8.79
CA GLN A 145 21.39 6.95 10.13
C GLN A 145 22.78 6.35 10.41
N LYS A 146 22.99 5.09 10.03
CA LYS A 146 24.29 4.41 10.18
C LYS A 146 25.40 5.04 9.33
N LEU A 147 25.09 5.43 8.11
CA LEU A 147 26.03 6.14 7.25
C LEU A 147 26.38 7.53 7.80
N GLU A 148 25.39 8.26 8.34
CA GLU A 148 25.59 9.56 8.99
C GLU A 148 26.44 9.45 10.27
N GLU A 149 26.33 8.33 10.98
CA GLU A 149 27.20 7.96 12.13
C GLU A 149 28.61 7.49 11.71
N TYR A 150 28.93 7.49 10.41
CA TYR A 150 30.16 6.91 9.83
C TYR A 150 30.34 5.40 10.08
N ASP A 151 29.28 4.69 10.50
CA ASP A 151 29.26 3.24 10.70
C ASP A 151 28.92 2.51 9.39
N ILE A 152 29.87 2.54 8.46
CA ILE A 152 29.73 1.91 7.13
C ILE A 152 29.52 0.40 7.24
N ASN A 153 30.15 -0.24 8.21
CA ASN A 153 30.00 -1.67 8.46
C ASN A 153 28.57 -2.01 8.87
N GLY A 154 28.01 -1.27 9.84
CA GLY A 154 26.63 -1.42 10.26
C GLY A 154 25.64 -1.18 9.13
N ALA A 155 25.83 -0.10 8.35
CA ALA A 155 25.00 0.20 7.18
C ALA A 155 25.04 -0.93 6.13
N THR A 156 26.22 -1.50 5.88
CA THR A 156 26.41 -2.59 4.91
C THR A 156 25.72 -3.88 5.36
N VAL A 157 25.82 -4.23 6.65
CA VAL A 157 25.14 -5.41 7.21
C VAL A 157 23.62 -5.27 7.09
N VAL A 158 23.06 -4.13 7.52
CA VAL A 158 21.61 -3.89 7.44
C VAL A 158 21.15 -3.88 5.98
N GLY A 159 21.88 -3.22 5.08
CA GLY A 159 21.57 -3.19 3.66
C GLY A 159 21.59 -4.57 3.01
N THR A 160 22.56 -5.42 3.34
CA THR A 160 22.66 -6.79 2.82
C THR A 160 21.49 -7.65 3.30
N VAL A 161 21.11 -7.55 4.57
CA VAL A 161 19.95 -8.27 5.12
C VAL A 161 18.67 -7.80 4.44
N MET A 162 18.49 -6.49 4.27
CA MET A 162 17.34 -5.92 3.59
C MET A 162 17.27 -6.38 2.12
N LEU A 163 18.40 -6.43 1.41
CA LEU A 163 18.47 -6.90 0.03
C LEU A 163 18.06 -8.38 -0.08
N LEU A 164 18.60 -9.25 0.78
CA LEU A 164 18.23 -10.66 0.81
C LEU A 164 16.74 -10.84 1.08
N PHE A 165 16.20 -10.09 2.04
CA PHE A 165 14.78 -10.12 2.36
C PHE A 165 13.91 -9.64 1.18
N ALA A 166 14.31 -8.55 0.50
CA ALA A 166 13.62 -8.04 -0.68
C ALA A 166 13.64 -9.03 -1.85
N LEU A 167 14.75 -9.73 -2.07
CA LEU A 167 14.85 -10.77 -3.09
C LEU A 167 13.94 -11.96 -2.79
N VAL A 168 13.94 -12.43 -1.54
CA VAL A 168 13.06 -13.53 -1.08
C VAL A 168 11.60 -13.13 -1.21
N SER A 169 11.24 -11.92 -0.80
CA SER A 169 9.84 -11.46 -0.86
C SER A 169 9.37 -11.29 -2.31
N LEU A 170 10.21 -10.73 -3.19
CA LEU A 170 9.92 -10.65 -4.63
C LEU A 170 9.74 -12.04 -5.25
N LEU A 171 10.60 -13.00 -4.90
CA LEU A 171 10.51 -14.38 -5.40
C LEU A 171 9.19 -15.03 -4.95
N VAL A 172 8.82 -14.90 -3.67
CA VAL A 172 7.55 -15.42 -3.13
C VAL A 172 6.36 -14.80 -3.85
N ILE A 173 6.37 -13.48 -4.05
CA ILE A 173 5.32 -12.76 -4.77
C ILE A 173 5.19 -13.26 -6.20
N ASN A 174 6.31 -13.42 -6.90
CA ASN A 174 6.32 -13.90 -8.28
C ASN A 174 5.75 -15.33 -8.36
N LEU A 175 6.13 -16.23 -7.45
CA LEU A 175 5.58 -17.59 -7.39
C LEU A 175 4.07 -17.61 -7.14
N ILE A 176 3.58 -16.77 -6.23
CA ILE A 176 2.13 -16.64 -5.96
C ILE A 176 1.39 -16.14 -7.19
N GLN A 177 1.94 -15.15 -7.90
CA GLN A 177 1.35 -14.61 -9.13
C GLN A 177 1.29 -15.67 -10.23
N VAL A 178 2.38 -16.41 -10.46
CA VAL A 178 2.43 -17.49 -11.46
C VAL A 178 1.43 -18.59 -11.12
N TRP A 179 1.31 -18.97 -9.85
CA TRP A 179 0.33 -19.95 -9.41
C TRP A 179 -1.11 -19.46 -9.62
N GLY A 180 -1.40 -18.20 -9.29
CA GLY A 180 -2.71 -17.59 -9.48
C GLY A 180 -3.12 -17.48 -10.96
N GLN A 181 -2.20 -17.14 -11.86
CA GLN A 181 -2.46 -17.07 -13.30
C GLN A 181 -2.81 -18.44 -13.91
N ARG A 182 -2.22 -19.53 -13.41
CA ARG A 182 -2.56 -20.88 -13.87
C ARG A 182 -3.99 -21.29 -13.55
N TYR A 183 -4.62 -20.69 -12.53
CA TYR A 183 -6.03 -20.90 -12.20
C TYR A 183 -6.99 -20.05 -13.04
N GLN A 184 -6.53 -18.95 -13.64
CA GLN A 184 -7.33 -18.09 -14.51
C GLN A 184 -7.25 -18.46 -15.99
N GLY A 185 -6.29 -19.30 -16.38
CA GLY A 185 -6.06 -19.73 -17.77
C GLY A 185 -6.72 -21.06 -18.17
N ASN A 186 -7.64 -21.59 -17.36
CA ASN A 186 -8.46 -22.79 -17.64
C ASN A 186 -9.93 -22.46 -17.40
#